data_AF-A0A0L6WUE0-F1
#
_entry.id   AF-A0A0L6WUE0-F1
#
_cell.length_a   1.000
_cell.length_b   1.000
_cell.length_c   1.000
_cell.angle_alpha   90.00
_cell.angle_beta   90.00
_cell.angle_gamma   90.00
#
_symmetry.space_group_name_H-M   'P 1'
#
loop_
_entity.id
_entity.type
_entity.pdbx_description
1 polymer ?
#
loop_
_entity_poly.entity_id
_entity_poly.type
_entity_poly.pdbx_seq_one_letter_code
_entity_poly.pdbx_strand_id
1 'polypeptide(L)' 'MLGSKPSSCKVYLLAPKKQDKLNTFLQENLDSRHICPSKSPMASLVFFIKKKDGLF' A
#
# COMPACT_ATOMS: atom_id res chain seq x y z
N MET A 1 -18.14 25.75 0.79
CA MET A 1 -16.95 24.92 1.05
C MET A 1 -16.79 23.96 -0.12
N LEU A 2 -15.83 24.20 -1.01
CA LEU A 2 -15.62 23.34 -2.18
C LEU A 2 -14.86 22.09 -1.74
N GLY A 3 -15.57 21.03 -1.39
CA GLY A 3 -14.96 19.74 -1.03
C GLY A 3 -14.28 19.11 -2.25
N SER A 4 -13.03 18.70 -2.11
CA SER A 4 -12.29 18.00 -3.18
C SER A 4 -12.87 16.60 -3.39
N LYS A 5 -12.96 16.17 -4.66
CA LYS A 5 -13.46 14.84 -5.04
C LYS A 5 -12.44 13.76 -4.64
N PRO A 6 -12.83 12.65 -4.00
CA PRO A 6 -11.91 11.59 -3.63
C PRO A 6 -11.25 10.98 -4.88
N SER A 7 -9.92 10.83 -4.85
CA SER A 7 -9.16 10.21 -5.93
C SER A 7 -9.01 8.72 -5.70
N SER A 8 -9.51 7.91 -6.63
CA SER A 8 -9.18 6.49 -6.71
C SER A 8 -7.92 6.34 -7.59
N CYS A 9 -6.77 6.02 -7.00
CA CYS A 9 -5.59 5.64 -7.78
C CYS A 9 -5.83 4.27 -8.46
N LYS A 10 -5.48 4.15 -9.75
CA LYS A 10 -5.51 2.86 -10.46
C LYS A 10 -4.55 1.87 -9.79
N VAL A 11 -4.93 0.61 -9.69
CA VAL A 11 -4.04 -0.46 -9.22
C VAL A 11 -2.87 -0.58 -10.18
N TYR A 12 -1.65 -0.34 -9.68
CA TYR A 12 -0.44 -0.45 -10.48
C TYR A 12 -0.03 -1.93 -10.61
N LEU A 13 0.26 -2.37 -11.84
CA LEU A 13 0.75 -3.74 -12.07
C LEU A 13 2.15 -3.89 -11.47
N LEU A 14 2.25 -4.70 -10.42
CA LEU A 14 3.51 -5.01 -9.75
C LEU A 14 4.11 -6.30 -10.35
N ALA A 15 5.44 -6.34 -10.47
CA ALA A 15 6.13 -7.59 -10.77
C ALA A 15 5.84 -8.61 -9.65
N PRO A 16 5.73 -9.92 -9.93
CA PRO A 16 5.32 -10.93 -8.94
C PRO A 16 6.09 -10.85 -7.62
N LYS A 17 7.42 -10.76 -7.67
CA LYS A 17 8.28 -10.63 -6.49
C LYS A 17 7.97 -9.40 -5.61
N LYS A 18 7.53 -8.29 -6.23
CA LYS A 18 7.14 -7.08 -5.49
C LYS A 18 5.74 -7.23 -4.88
N GLN A 19 4.85 -7.98 -5.54
CA GLN A 19 3.52 -8.30 -5.01
C GLN A 19 3.62 -9.20 -3.78
N ASP A 20 4.47 -10.23 -3.82
CA ASP A 20 4.68 -11.13 -2.67
C ASP A 20 5.17 -10.35 -1.45
N LYS A 21 6.17 -9.48 -1.64
CA LYS A 21 6.67 -8.60 -0.58
C LYS A 21 5.60 -7.66 -0.02
N LEU A 22 4.74 -7.12 -0.89
CA LEU A 22 3.62 -6.28 -0.46
C LEU A 22 2.62 -7.09 0.37
N ASN A 23 2.28 -8.29 -0.06
CA ASN A 23 1.34 -9.17 0.65
C ASN A 23 1.86 -9.52 2.04
N THR A 24 3.15 -9.90 2.17
CA THR A 24 3.77 -10.16 3.47
C THR A 24 3.71 -8.94 4.39
N PHE A 25 4.09 -7.77 3.87
CA PHE A 25 4.04 -6.52 4.64
C PHE A 25 2.62 -6.17 5.11
N LEU A 26 1.62 -6.35 4.25
CA LEU A 26 0.21 -6.11 4.62
C LEU A 26 -0.26 -7.09 5.69
N GLN A 27 0.11 -8.37 5.57
CA GLN A 27 -0.26 -9.40 6.54
C GLN A 27 0.32 -9.10 7.93
N GLU A 28 1.61 -8.78 8.02
CA GLU A 28 2.26 -8.42 9.29
C GLU A 28 1.58 -7.22 9.97
N ASN A 29 1.21 -6.19 9.21
CA ASN A 29 0.56 -5.00 9.75
C ASN A 29 -0.93 -5.22 10.09
N LEU A 30 -1.61 -6.16 9.41
CA LEU A 30 -2.97 -6.59 9.77
C LEU A 30 -2.94 -7.37 11.09
N ASP A 31 -1.98 -8.28 11.23
CA ASP A 31 -1.81 -9.11 12.43
C ASP A 31 -1.40 -8.26 13.64
N SER A 32 -0.54 -7.26 13.44
CA SER A 32 -0.18 -6.28 14.47
C SER A 32 -1.25 -5.21 14.73
N ARG A 33 -2.38 -5.25 14.02
CA ARG A 33 -3.49 -4.28 14.11
C ARG A 33 -3.09 -2.83 13.79
N HIS A 34 -2.00 -2.60 13.07
CA HIS A 34 -1.61 -1.26 12.61
C HIS A 34 -2.49 -0.76 11.45
N ILE A 35 -2.99 -1.67 10.63
CA ILE A 35 -3.91 -1.37 9.52
C ILE A 35 -5.14 -2.27 9.58
N CYS A 36 -6.23 -1.83 8.94
CA CYS A 36 -7.47 -2.58 8.80
C CYS A 36 -8.03 -2.42 7.37
N PRO A 37 -8.77 -3.42 6.85
CA PRO A 37 -9.49 -3.27 5.59
C PRO A 37 -10.46 -2.08 5.64
N SER A 38 -10.50 -1.30 4.56
CA SER A 38 -11.34 -0.09 4.45
C SER A 38 -12.13 -0.08 3.15
N LYS A 39 -13.33 0.51 3.18
CA LYS A 39 -14.18 0.78 2.01
C LYS A 39 -14.08 2.24 1.54
N SER A 40 -12.98 2.92 1.87
CA SER A 40 -12.74 4.31 1.49
C SER A 40 -12.79 4.49 -0.04
N PRO A 41 -13.48 5.54 -0.55
CA PRO A 41 -13.41 5.90 -1.97
C PRO A 41 -12.06 6.50 -2.36
N MET A 42 -11.23 6.87 -1.38
CA MET A 42 -9.89 7.42 -1.57
C MET A 42 -8.85 6.33 -1.34
N ALA A 43 -7.89 6.22 -2.27
CA ALA A 43 -6.80 5.26 -2.20
C ALA A 43 -5.49 5.92 -2.66
N SER A 44 -4.39 5.52 -2.03
CA SER A 44 -3.03 5.97 -2.37
C SER A 44 -2.15 4.77 -2.70
N LEU A 45 -1.19 4.96 -3.60
CA LEU A 45 -0.24 3.92 -4.00
C LEU A 45 0.82 3.69 -2.92
N VAL A 46 1.29 2.45 -2.80
CA VAL A 46 2.39 2.05 -1.91
C VAL A 46 3.51 1.42 -2.75
N PHE A 47 4.76 1.85 -2.50
CA PHE A 47 5.94 1.33 -3.18
C PHE A 47 7.04 0.98 -2.18
N PHE A 48 7.72 -0.14 -2.41
CA PHE A 48 8.94 -0.47 -1.71
C PHE A 48 10.15 0.07 -2.48
N ILE A 49 10.93 0.92 -1.81
CA ILE A 49 12.20 1.44 -2.31
C ILE A 49 13.32 0.75 -1.53
N LYS A 50 14.40 0.38 -2.21
CA LYS A 50 15.59 -0.17 -1.56
C LYS A 50 16.29 0.94 -0.79
N LYS A 51 16.49 0.76 0.52
CA LYS A 51 17.37 1.65 1.30
C LYS A 51 18.80 1.54 0.78
N LYS A 52 19.54 2.66 0.82
CA LYS A 52 20.92 2.78 0.32
C LYS A 52 21.86 1.71 0.91
N ASP A 53 21.64 1.30 2.15
CA ASP A 53 22.51 0.38 2.89
C ASP A 53 22.04 -1.09 2.86
N GLY A 54 21.05 -1.42 2.02
CA GLY A 54 20.66 -2.81 1.77
C GLY A 54 19.81 -3.48 2.85
N LEU A 55 19.54 -2.81 3.98
CA LEU A 55 18.62 -3.33 4.99
C LEU A 55 17.17 -3.10 4.54
N PHE A 56 16.43 -4.20 4.36
CA PHE A 56 14.99 -4.21 4.13
C PHE A 56 14.27 -4.66 5.39
#